data_AF-A4HKU2-F1
#
_entry.id   AF-A4HKU2-F1
#
_cell.length_a   1.000
_cell.length_b   1.000
_cell.length_c   1.000
_cell.angle_alpha   90.00
_cell.angle_beta   90.00
_cell.angle_gamma   90.00
#
_symmetry.space_group_name_H-M   'P 1'
#
loop_
_entity.id
_entity.type
_entity.pdbx_description
1 polymer ?
#
loop_
_entity_poly.entity_id
_entity_poly.type
_entity_poly.pdbx_seq_one_letter_code
_entity_poly.pdbx_strand_id
1 'polypeptide(L)'
;MNLFRTLVVAICAIIILVNHHPDEDSVEPLHDLLLGYQKEALRSHYGDARLFNHTETRQIYNLVLSEAQNAILNSHEDADRKAYTCSKIRSQVRQYARSRDGTYKGPWTEIVLQLRDGYVHGIKYLPTALRKDVSDSLALQKPTLLNTATVLRQTYYCLAPTLSRGECPSYTFLRVIRGKGDTAILESCLRSNKGFNGI
;
A
#
# COMPACT_ATOMS: atom_id res chain seq x y z
N MET A 1 -10.47 -21.66 -29.95
CA MET A 1 -9.79 -22.39 -28.86
C MET A 1 -8.40 -21.86 -28.48
N ASN A 2 -7.69 -21.14 -29.36
CA ASN A 2 -6.33 -20.64 -29.07
C ASN A 2 -6.28 -19.39 -28.19
N LEU A 3 -7.31 -18.53 -28.23
CA LEU A 3 -7.30 -17.24 -27.52
C LEU A 3 -7.50 -17.41 -26.00
N PHE A 4 -8.37 -18.33 -25.59
CA PHE A 4 -8.55 -18.67 -24.17
C PHE A 4 -7.32 -19.35 -23.58
N ARG A 5 -6.70 -20.28 -24.32
CA ARG A 5 -5.49 -20.98 -23.88
C ARG A 5 -4.30 -20.03 -23.76
N THR A 6 -4.11 -19.12 -24.72
CA THR A 6 -3.07 -18.09 -24.65
C THR A 6 -3.30 -17.08 -23.53
N LEU A 7 -4.56 -16.68 -23.29
CA LEU A 7 -4.91 -15.82 -22.16
C LEU A 7 -4.61 -16.51 -20.81
N VAL A 8 -4.98 -17.78 -20.64
CA VAL A 8 -4.69 -18.54 -19.43
C VAL A 8 -3.19 -18.72 -19.23
N VAL A 9 -2.43 -19.06 -20.27
CA VAL A 9 -0.97 -19.19 -20.19
C VAL A 9 -0.31 -17.85 -19.87
N ALA A 10 -0.76 -16.75 -20.47
CA ALA A 10 -0.26 -15.42 -20.18
C ALA A 10 -0.58 -15.01 -18.74
N ILE A 11 -1.80 -15.25 -18.25
CA ILE A 11 -2.19 -14.99 -16.86
C ILE A 11 -1.36 -15.84 -15.90
N CYS A 12 -1.16 -17.13 -16.17
CA CYS A 12 -0.32 -18.00 -15.35
C CYS A 12 1.15 -17.55 -15.35
N ALA A 13 1.69 -17.16 -16.50
CA ALA A 13 3.06 -16.63 -16.60
C ALA A 13 3.21 -15.32 -15.82
N ILE A 14 2.22 -14.44 -15.89
CA ILE A 14 2.13 -13.20 -15.11
C ILE A 14 2.06 -13.53 -13.60
N ILE A 15 1.22 -14.48 -13.18
CA ILE A 15 1.10 -14.90 -11.79
C ILE A 15 2.41 -15.49 -11.26
N ILE A 16 3.10 -16.31 -12.08
CA ILE A 16 4.41 -16.86 -11.73
C ILE A 16 5.43 -15.74 -11.61
N LEU A 17 5.52 -14.82 -12.58
CA LEU A 17 6.42 -13.66 -12.54
C LEU A 17 6.14 -12.75 -11.33
N VAL A 18 4.88 -12.53 -10.98
CA VAL A 18 4.46 -11.74 -9.82
C VAL A 18 4.84 -12.42 -8.50
N ASN A 19 4.74 -13.74 -8.42
CA ASN A 19 5.05 -14.51 -7.20
C ASN A 19 6.54 -14.88 -7.06
N HIS A 20 7.31 -14.92 -8.16
CA HIS A 20 8.75 -15.19 -8.14
C HIS A 20 9.61 -13.92 -8.09
N HIS A 21 9.01 -12.73 -8.12
CA HIS A 21 9.76 -11.51 -7.88
C HIS A 21 10.07 -11.40 -6.38
N PRO A 22 11.34 -11.49 -5.94
CA PRO A 22 11.68 -11.28 -4.55
C PRO A 22 11.19 -9.90 -4.12
N ASP A 23 10.61 -9.80 -2.91
CA ASP A 23 10.46 -8.50 -2.25
C ASP A 23 11.88 -8.00 -1.97
N GLU A 24 12.49 -7.33 -2.94
CA GLU A 24 13.77 -6.66 -2.80
C GLU A 24 13.57 -5.33 -2.04
N ASP A 25 12.88 -5.39 -0.91
CA ASP A 25 12.94 -4.32 0.07
C ASP A 25 14.27 -4.51 0.81
N SER A 26 15.35 -3.92 0.30
CA SER A 26 16.68 -3.91 0.94
C SER A 26 16.72 -3.11 2.24
N VAL A 27 15.61 -2.43 2.56
CA VAL A 27 15.47 -1.53 3.72
C VAL A 27 14.64 -2.25 4.79
N GLU A 28 15.22 -2.47 5.96
CA GLU A 28 14.49 -3.04 7.10
C GLU A 28 13.67 -1.98 7.83
N PRO A 29 12.43 -2.28 8.25
CA PRO A 29 11.63 -1.31 9.00
C PRO A 29 12.17 -1.15 10.43
N LEU A 30 11.80 -0.06 11.12
CA LEU A 30 12.00 0.05 12.56
C LEU A 30 11.04 -0.91 13.25
N HIS A 31 11.52 -2.12 13.56
CA HIS A 31 10.67 -3.23 13.99
C HIS A 31 9.91 -2.92 15.29
N ASP A 32 10.61 -2.40 16.29
CA ASP A 32 10.03 -2.05 17.60
C ASP A 32 8.92 -1.00 17.46
N LEU A 33 9.14 -0.01 16.60
CA LEU A 33 8.14 1.00 16.32
C LEU A 33 6.93 0.37 15.61
N LEU A 34 7.18 -0.44 14.58
CA LEU A 34 6.13 -1.07 13.78
C LEU A 34 5.21 -1.99 14.63
N LEU A 35 5.77 -2.70 15.62
CA LEU A 35 5.00 -3.56 16.54
C LEU A 35 3.89 -2.77 17.26
N GLY A 36 4.17 -1.54 17.67
CA GLY A 36 3.18 -0.67 18.33
C GLY A 36 2.02 -0.24 17.43
N TYR A 37 2.16 -0.33 16.11
CA TYR A 37 1.14 0.05 15.14
C TYR A 37 0.58 -1.14 14.35
N GLN A 38 0.88 -2.38 14.76
CA GLN A 38 0.19 -3.55 14.23
C GLN A 38 -1.29 -3.49 14.61
N LYS A 39 -2.12 -4.14 13.79
CA LYS A 39 -3.58 -4.11 13.95
C LYS A 39 -4.01 -4.56 15.35
N GLU A 40 -3.34 -5.56 15.91
CA GLU A 40 -3.59 -6.11 17.25
C GLU A 40 -3.24 -5.10 18.35
N ALA A 41 -2.11 -4.40 18.23
CA ALA A 41 -1.71 -3.34 19.15
C ALA A 41 -2.70 -2.16 19.11
N LEU A 42 -3.10 -1.74 17.90
CA LEU A 42 -4.09 -0.69 17.71
C LEU A 42 -5.46 -1.08 18.27
N ARG A 43 -5.87 -2.34 18.11
CA ARG A 43 -7.09 -2.88 18.72
C ARG A 43 -7.03 -2.91 20.24
N SER A 44 -5.87 -3.24 20.81
CA SER A 44 -5.67 -3.22 22.26
C SER A 44 -5.74 -1.79 22.80
N HIS A 45 -5.15 -0.81 22.09
CA HIS A 45 -5.07 0.56 22.57
C HIS A 45 -6.37 1.36 22.37
N TYR A 46 -7.03 1.19 21.23
CA TYR A 46 -8.20 1.99 20.83
C TYR A 46 -9.50 1.16 20.72
N GLY A 47 -9.45 -0.13 21.06
CA GLY A 47 -10.56 -1.07 21.01
C GLY A 47 -10.77 -1.73 19.64
N ASP A 48 -11.62 -2.77 19.58
CA ASP A 48 -11.98 -3.51 18.34
C ASP A 48 -13.47 -3.42 17.90
N ALA A 49 -14.36 -2.80 18.69
CA ALA A 49 -15.75 -2.60 18.31
C ALA A 49 -15.97 -1.72 17.05
N ARG A 50 -16.80 -2.15 16.10
CA ARG A 50 -17.11 -1.41 14.86
C ARG A 50 -18.22 -0.39 15.06
N LEU A 51 -17.90 0.68 15.78
CA LEU A 51 -18.89 1.65 16.28
C LEU A 51 -18.77 3.05 15.65
N PHE A 52 -17.66 3.36 14.99
CA PHE A 52 -17.39 4.72 14.55
C PHE A 52 -18.17 5.08 13.29
N ASN A 53 -18.65 6.32 13.24
CA ASN A 53 -19.12 6.90 11.99
C ASN A 53 -17.92 7.27 11.08
N HIS A 54 -18.20 7.69 9.85
CA HIS A 54 -17.14 8.04 8.89
C HIS A 54 -16.20 9.15 9.40
N THR A 55 -16.74 10.15 10.11
CA THR A 55 -15.96 11.26 10.68
C THR A 55 -15.07 10.80 11.82
N GLU A 56 -15.61 10.00 12.75
CA GLU A 56 -14.87 9.43 13.89
C GLU A 56 -13.78 8.46 13.41
N THR A 57 -14.09 7.64 12.40
CA THR A 57 -13.11 6.75 11.75
C THR A 57 -11.94 7.54 11.19
N ARG A 58 -12.22 8.72 10.63
CA ARG A 58 -11.18 9.61 10.11
C ARG A 58 -10.38 10.29 11.21
N GLN A 59 -11.04 10.72 12.27
CA GLN A 59 -10.37 11.31 13.44
C GLN A 59 -9.38 10.32 14.04
N ILE A 60 -9.78 9.06 14.26
CA ILE A 60 -8.86 8.06 14.80
C ILE A 60 -7.72 7.76 13.82
N TYR A 61 -8.00 7.69 12.52
CA TYR A 61 -6.95 7.53 11.50
C TYR A 61 -5.90 8.65 11.58
N ASN A 62 -6.35 9.90 11.69
CA ASN A 62 -5.47 11.06 11.78
C ASN A 62 -4.71 11.10 13.12
N LEU A 63 -5.36 10.76 14.24
CA LEU A 63 -4.75 10.71 15.56
C LEU A 63 -3.57 9.73 15.56
N VAL A 64 -3.81 8.48 15.17
CA VAL A 64 -2.79 7.43 15.14
C VAL A 64 -1.64 7.80 14.19
N LEU A 65 -1.95 8.42 13.04
CA LEU A 65 -0.90 8.90 12.14
C LEU A 65 -0.06 10.02 12.74
N SER A 66 -0.65 10.92 13.52
CA SER A 66 0.08 12.00 14.18
C SER A 66 1.02 11.48 15.27
N GLU A 67 0.60 10.45 16.01
CA GLU A 67 1.44 9.77 17.00
C GLU A 67 2.60 9.03 16.30
N ALA A 68 2.29 8.27 15.25
CA ALA A 68 3.30 7.60 14.42
C ALA A 68 4.30 8.60 13.84
N GLN A 69 3.83 9.73 13.34
CA GLN A 69 4.67 10.81 12.83
C GLN A 69 5.68 11.28 13.87
N ASN A 70 5.22 11.59 15.07
CA ASN A 70 6.10 12.09 16.14
C ASN A 70 7.17 11.04 16.48
N ALA A 71 6.79 9.77 16.56
CA ALA A 71 7.73 8.69 16.83
C ALA A 71 8.74 8.47 15.68
N ILE A 72 8.31 8.54 14.42
CA ILE A 72 9.19 8.40 13.24
C ILE A 72 10.15 9.59 13.13
N LEU A 73 9.68 10.82 13.33
CA LEU A 73 10.52 12.02 13.20
C LEU A 73 11.57 12.11 14.30
N ASN A 74 11.26 11.62 15.51
CA ASN A 74 12.19 11.59 16.64
C ASN A 74 13.24 10.46 16.54
N SER A 75 13.05 9.47 15.65
CA SER A 75 14.05 8.40 15.48
C SER A 75 15.32 8.92 14.78
N HIS A 76 16.47 8.36 15.12
CA HIS A 76 17.77 8.74 14.56
C HIS A 76 18.13 7.88 13.34
N GLU A 77 17.13 7.59 12.50
CA GLU A 77 17.25 6.71 11.34
C GLU A 77 17.30 7.48 10.02
N ASP A 78 17.79 6.81 8.99
CA ASP A 78 17.87 7.34 7.63
C ASP A 78 16.49 7.57 7.00
N ALA A 79 16.46 8.45 6.00
CA ALA A 79 15.22 8.91 5.37
C ALA A 79 14.46 7.78 4.68
N ASP A 80 15.16 6.82 4.07
CA ASP A 80 14.60 5.65 3.41
C ASP A 80 13.95 4.70 4.43
N ARG A 81 14.62 4.44 5.55
CA ARG A 81 14.12 3.60 6.65
C ARG A 81 12.90 4.20 7.31
N LYS A 82 12.93 5.52 7.53
CA LYS A 82 11.78 6.30 8.01
C LYS A 82 10.62 6.24 7.04
N ALA A 83 10.86 6.49 5.75
CA ALA A 83 9.83 6.45 4.72
C ALA A 83 9.21 5.06 4.55
N TYR A 84 10.03 4.01 4.61
CA TYR A 84 9.59 2.62 4.54
C TYR A 84 8.70 2.25 5.72
N THR A 85 9.18 2.47 6.94
CA THR A 85 8.42 2.22 8.18
C THR A 85 7.12 3.00 8.20
N CYS A 86 7.18 4.25 7.74
CA CYS A 86 6.02 5.12 7.63
C CYS A 86 4.95 4.58 6.68
N SER A 87 5.36 4.08 5.51
CA SER A 87 4.45 3.42 4.54
C SER A 87 3.74 2.23 5.19
N LYS A 88 4.49 1.38 5.91
CA LYS A 88 3.96 0.22 6.64
C LYS A 88 2.89 0.63 7.65
N ILE A 89 3.25 1.56 8.54
CA ILE A 89 2.36 2.04 9.60
C ILE A 89 1.10 2.62 8.97
N ARG A 90 1.22 3.46 7.94
CA ARG A 90 0.07 4.05 7.26
C ARG A 90 -0.87 3.00 6.67
N SER A 91 -0.33 1.90 6.13
CA SER A 91 -1.13 0.78 5.63
C SER A 91 -1.88 0.09 6.78
N GLN A 92 -1.21 -0.23 7.88
CA GLN A 92 -1.82 -0.86 9.08
C GLN A 92 -2.91 0.01 9.69
N VAL A 93 -2.62 1.31 9.90
CA VAL A 93 -3.55 2.28 10.46
C VAL A 93 -4.79 2.46 9.58
N ARG A 94 -4.62 2.42 8.25
CA ARG A 94 -5.75 2.45 7.30
C ARG A 94 -6.63 1.21 7.44
N GLN A 95 -6.04 0.02 7.52
CA GLN A 95 -6.79 -1.23 7.67
C GLN A 95 -7.52 -1.26 9.03
N TYR A 96 -6.84 -0.83 10.09
CA TYR A 96 -7.44 -0.66 11.41
C TYR A 96 -8.63 0.30 11.36
N ALA A 97 -8.44 1.53 10.87
CA ALA A 97 -9.53 2.51 10.79
C ALA A 97 -10.74 1.97 10.00
N ARG A 98 -10.53 1.29 8.87
CA ARG A 98 -11.62 0.64 8.11
C ARG A 98 -12.37 -0.40 8.90
N SER A 99 -11.68 -1.19 9.73
CA SER A 99 -12.35 -2.18 10.57
C SER A 99 -13.26 -1.56 11.64
N ARG A 100 -13.08 -0.25 11.92
CA ARG A 100 -13.87 0.51 12.89
C ARG A 100 -15.11 1.19 12.30
N ASP A 101 -15.15 1.41 10.99
CA ASP A 101 -16.22 2.17 10.31
C ASP A 101 -17.55 1.39 10.33
N GLY A 102 -18.44 1.80 11.22
CA GLY A 102 -19.80 1.30 11.36
C GLY A 102 -20.84 1.97 10.47
N THR A 103 -20.50 3.05 9.74
CA THR A 103 -21.43 3.74 8.82
C THR A 103 -21.76 2.87 7.62
N TYR A 104 -20.77 2.23 7.02
CA TYR A 104 -20.96 1.39 5.85
C TYR A 104 -20.81 -0.09 6.20
N LYS A 105 -21.91 -0.70 6.64
CA LYS A 105 -21.97 -2.13 6.97
C LYS A 105 -22.17 -2.98 5.71
N GLY A 106 -21.39 -4.05 5.60
CA GLY A 106 -21.58 -5.10 4.59
C GLY A 106 -20.41 -5.29 3.61
N PRO A 107 -20.35 -6.47 2.97
CA PRO A 107 -19.24 -6.86 2.10
C PRO A 107 -19.12 -5.98 0.85
N TRP A 108 -20.23 -5.42 0.35
CA TRP A 108 -20.24 -4.60 -0.86
C TRP A 108 -19.42 -3.32 -0.75
N THR A 109 -19.53 -2.60 0.37
CA THR A 109 -18.74 -1.38 0.58
C THR A 109 -17.26 -1.69 0.66
N GLU A 110 -16.90 -2.78 1.33
CA GLU A 110 -15.51 -3.22 1.44
C GLU A 110 -14.95 -3.59 0.06
N ILE A 111 -15.71 -4.32 -0.76
CA ILE A 111 -15.36 -4.63 -2.16
C ILE A 111 -15.18 -3.34 -2.96
N VAL A 112 -16.09 -2.37 -2.87
CA VAL A 112 -15.97 -1.11 -3.60
C VAL A 112 -14.73 -0.32 -3.18
N LEU A 113 -14.42 -0.27 -1.88
CA LEU A 113 -13.23 0.40 -1.37
C LEU A 113 -11.94 -0.31 -1.82
N GLN A 114 -11.92 -1.64 -1.79
CA GLN A 114 -10.81 -2.45 -2.30
C GLN A 114 -10.61 -2.25 -3.81
N LEU A 115 -11.68 -2.26 -4.60
CA LEU A 115 -11.65 -1.98 -6.04
C LEU A 115 -11.11 -0.58 -6.33
N ARG A 116 -11.60 0.43 -5.59
CA ARG A 116 -11.13 1.81 -5.72
C ARG A 116 -9.63 1.89 -5.42
N ASP A 117 -9.18 1.27 -4.34
CA ASP A 117 -7.77 1.30 -3.96
C ASP A 117 -6.90 0.53 -4.96
N GLY A 118 -7.34 -0.65 -5.42
CA GLY A 118 -6.64 -1.43 -6.44
C GLY A 118 -6.54 -0.69 -7.78
N TYR A 119 -7.57 0.08 -8.13
CA TYR A 119 -7.50 0.96 -9.28
C TYR A 119 -6.54 2.13 -9.07
N VAL A 120 -6.72 2.90 -7.98
CA VAL A 120 -5.97 4.14 -7.69
C VAL A 120 -4.50 3.87 -7.40
N HIS A 121 -4.17 2.76 -6.75
CA HIS A 121 -2.83 2.38 -6.34
C HIS A 121 -2.25 1.24 -7.17
N GLY A 122 -2.89 0.83 -8.26
CA GLY A 122 -2.42 -0.26 -9.10
C GLY A 122 -2.74 -0.01 -10.56
N ILE A 123 -3.90 -0.47 -11.01
CA ILE A 123 -4.33 -0.53 -12.42
C ILE A 123 -4.11 0.79 -13.17
N LYS A 124 -4.38 1.93 -12.54
CA LYS A 124 -4.16 3.26 -13.12
C LYS A 124 -2.73 3.46 -13.66
N TYR A 125 -1.74 2.83 -13.05
CA TYR A 125 -0.33 2.95 -13.41
C TYR A 125 0.16 1.86 -14.38
N LEU A 126 -0.69 0.91 -14.76
CA LEU A 126 -0.32 -0.16 -15.70
C LEU A 126 0.22 0.37 -17.04
N PRO A 127 -0.38 1.40 -17.68
CA PRO A 127 0.19 1.95 -18.91
C PRO A 127 1.57 2.60 -18.72
N THR A 128 1.81 3.18 -17.53
CA THR A 128 3.11 3.79 -17.20
C THR A 128 4.17 2.72 -16.97
N ALA A 129 3.81 1.65 -16.26
CA ALA A 129 4.70 0.51 -16.02
C ALA A 129 5.07 -0.22 -17.32
N LEU A 130 4.11 -0.45 -18.22
CA LEU A 130 4.38 -1.06 -19.53
C LEU A 130 5.37 -0.21 -20.36
N ARG A 131 5.21 1.13 -20.35
CA ARG A 131 6.16 2.03 -21.04
C ARG A 131 7.56 1.97 -20.42
N LYS A 132 7.66 1.91 -19.09
CA LYS A 132 8.95 1.74 -18.39
C LYS A 132 9.60 0.41 -18.76
N ASP A 133 8.84 -0.69 -18.71
CA ASP A 133 9.34 -2.01 -19.08
C ASP A 133 9.83 -2.09 -20.54
N VAL A 134 9.14 -1.43 -21.48
CA VAL A 134 9.61 -1.32 -22.87
C VAL A 134 10.93 -0.54 -22.95
N SER A 135 11.01 0.60 -22.26
CA SER A 135 12.23 1.42 -22.21
C SER A 135 13.41 0.66 -21.60
N ASP A 136 13.18 0.00 -20.46
CA ASP A 136 14.18 -0.78 -19.74
C ASP A 136 14.60 -1.99 -20.58
N SER A 137 13.66 -2.64 -21.29
CA SER A 137 13.97 -3.76 -22.17
C SER A 137 14.87 -3.37 -23.33
N LEU A 138 14.65 -2.18 -23.89
CA LEU A 138 15.49 -1.61 -24.95
C LEU A 138 16.87 -1.24 -24.42
N ALA A 139 16.93 -0.58 -23.25
CA ALA A 139 18.19 -0.16 -22.63
C ALA A 139 19.07 -1.35 -22.22
N LEU A 140 18.47 -2.40 -21.66
CA LEU A 140 19.15 -3.61 -21.21
C LEU A 140 19.32 -4.66 -22.32
N GLN A 141 18.79 -4.41 -23.51
CA GLN A 141 18.72 -5.38 -24.63
C GLN A 141 18.13 -6.75 -24.21
N LYS A 142 17.24 -6.75 -23.21
CA LYS A 142 16.66 -7.95 -22.63
C LYS A 142 15.22 -7.67 -22.21
N PRO A 143 14.24 -8.52 -22.55
CA PRO A 143 12.85 -8.31 -22.14
C PRO A 143 12.74 -8.31 -20.60
N THR A 144 12.13 -7.25 -20.06
CA THR A 144 11.77 -7.10 -18.65
C THR A 144 10.30 -6.75 -18.51
N LEU A 145 9.66 -7.27 -17.46
CA LEU A 145 8.28 -6.98 -17.07
C LEU A 145 8.20 -6.61 -15.59
N LEU A 146 9.31 -6.12 -15.03
CA LEU A 146 9.46 -5.90 -13.60
C LEU A 146 8.47 -4.84 -13.11
N ASN A 147 8.37 -3.70 -13.80
CA ASN A 147 7.47 -2.63 -13.39
C ASN A 147 6.00 -3.08 -13.48
N THR A 148 5.66 -3.81 -14.53
CA THR A 148 4.31 -4.36 -14.74
C THR A 148 3.96 -5.37 -13.65
N ALA A 149 4.90 -6.26 -13.29
CA ALA A 149 4.73 -7.19 -12.19
C ALA A 149 4.53 -6.46 -10.85
N THR A 150 5.32 -5.41 -10.57
CA THR A 150 5.13 -4.57 -9.37
C THR A 150 3.73 -3.95 -9.31
N VAL A 151 3.22 -3.42 -10.43
CA VAL A 151 1.86 -2.84 -10.49
C VAL A 151 0.78 -3.89 -10.25
N LEU A 152 0.91 -5.08 -10.83
CA LEU A 152 -0.05 -6.16 -10.66
C LEU A 152 -0.04 -6.71 -9.23
N ARG A 153 1.15 -6.88 -8.64
CA ARG A 153 1.34 -7.23 -7.23
C ARG A 153 0.67 -6.20 -6.33
N GLN A 154 0.91 -4.91 -6.59
CA GLN A 154 0.30 -3.83 -5.83
C GLN A 154 -1.23 -3.82 -5.96
N THR A 155 -1.75 -4.11 -7.15
CA THR A 155 -3.19 -4.24 -7.39
C THR A 155 -3.76 -5.36 -6.53
N TYR A 156 -3.11 -6.53 -6.50
CA TYR A 156 -3.51 -7.66 -5.65
C TYR A 156 -3.50 -7.29 -4.16
N TYR A 157 -2.44 -6.62 -3.68
CA TYR A 157 -2.34 -6.18 -2.28
C TYR A 157 -3.46 -5.24 -1.86
N CYS A 158 -3.92 -4.39 -2.77
CA CYS A 158 -5.03 -3.48 -2.51
C CYS A 158 -6.40 -4.14 -2.62
N LEU A 159 -6.57 -5.12 -3.52
CA LEU A 159 -7.83 -5.83 -3.74
C LEU A 159 -8.11 -6.87 -2.66
N ALA A 160 -7.09 -7.56 -2.15
CA ALA A 160 -7.24 -8.65 -1.22
C ALA A 160 -6.35 -8.48 0.02
N PRO A 161 -6.49 -7.39 0.79
CA PRO A 161 -5.59 -7.06 1.91
C PRO A 161 -5.57 -8.11 3.02
N THR A 162 -6.63 -8.92 3.16
CA THR A 162 -6.72 -10.03 4.12
C THR A 162 -5.98 -11.28 3.68
N LEU A 163 -5.81 -11.47 2.37
CA LEU A 163 -5.09 -12.61 1.78
C LEU A 163 -3.65 -12.25 1.47
N SER A 164 -3.38 -10.98 1.19
CA SER A 164 -2.04 -10.47 0.95
C SER A 164 -1.38 -10.07 2.25
N ARG A 165 -0.11 -10.46 2.45
CA ARG A 165 0.74 -9.87 3.49
C ARG A 165 1.33 -8.51 3.10
N GLY A 166 0.91 -7.97 1.95
CA GLY A 166 1.47 -6.77 1.34
C GLY A 166 0.77 -5.49 1.77
N GLU A 167 1.45 -4.37 1.51
CA GLU A 167 0.96 -3.03 1.84
C GLU A 167 0.22 -2.39 0.67
N CYS A 168 -0.78 -1.56 0.98
CA CYS A 168 -1.51 -0.79 -0.02
C CYS A 168 -1.57 0.71 0.32
N PRO A 169 -0.83 1.58 -0.41
CA PRO A 169 0.24 1.27 -1.36
C PRO A 169 1.53 0.80 -0.64
N SER A 170 2.35 -0.02 -1.31
CA SER A 170 3.69 -0.39 -0.83
C SER A 170 4.72 0.71 -1.10
N TYR A 171 5.78 0.74 -0.29
CA TYR A 171 6.91 1.66 -0.46
C TYR A 171 7.56 1.52 -1.84
N THR A 172 7.85 0.29 -2.28
CA THR A 172 8.46 0.02 -3.60
C THR A 172 7.58 0.52 -4.74
N PHE A 173 6.26 0.37 -4.65
CA PHE A 173 5.35 0.98 -5.62
C PHE A 173 5.41 2.51 -5.61
N LEU A 174 5.48 3.14 -4.44
CA LEU A 174 5.61 4.60 -4.34
C LEU A 174 6.93 5.10 -4.94
N ARG A 175 8.03 4.39 -4.71
CA ARG A 175 9.37 4.77 -5.17
C ARG A 175 9.57 4.47 -6.65
N VAL A 176 9.40 3.23 -7.08
CA VAL A 176 9.73 2.76 -8.43
C VAL A 176 8.66 3.16 -9.45
N ILE A 177 7.39 2.92 -9.13
CA ILE A 177 6.30 3.17 -10.09
C ILE A 177 5.90 4.64 -10.09
N ARG A 178 5.62 5.21 -8.92
CA ARG A 178 5.22 6.62 -8.80
C ARG A 178 6.37 7.61 -8.80
N GLY A 179 7.63 7.15 -8.75
CA GLY A 179 8.81 8.02 -8.82
C GLY A 179 8.94 8.95 -7.60
N LYS A 180 8.39 8.58 -6.44
CA LYS A 180 8.51 9.40 -5.24
C LYS A 180 9.85 9.14 -4.55
N GLY A 181 10.59 10.20 -4.23
CA GLY A 181 11.73 10.11 -3.32
C GLY A 181 11.29 9.91 -1.86
N ASP A 182 12.20 9.45 -1.02
CA ASP A 182 11.91 9.03 0.36
C ASP A 182 11.36 10.17 1.22
N THR A 183 11.88 11.39 1.02
CA THR A 183 11.37 12.60 1.68
C THR A 183 9.92 12.90 1.28
N ALA A 184 9.56 12.70 0.00
CA ALA A 184 8.19 12.90 -0.50
C ALA A 184 7.24 11.77 -0.07
N ILE A 185 7.76 10.55 0.13
CA ILE A 185 7.00 9.43 0.73
C ILE A 185 6.73 9.74 2.20
N LEU A 186 7.77 10.12 2.95
CA LEU A 186 7.67 10.52 4.34
C LEU A 186 6.67 11.67 4.49
N GLU A 187 6.82 12.78 3.78
CA GLU A 187 5.87 13.91 3.83
C GLU A 187 4.43 13.49 3.50
N SER A 188 4.26 12.60 2.51
CA SER A 188 2.95 12.06 2.13
C SER A 188 2.32 11.18 3.21
N CYS A 189 3.10 10.59 4.10
CA CYS A 189 2.54 9.95 5.29
C CYS A 189 2.09 10.98 6.32
N LEU A 190 2.89 12.02 6.53
CA LEU A 190 2.69 13.02 7.58
C LEU A 190 1.46 13.91 7.31
N ARG A 191 1.03 13.99 6.04
CA ARG A 191 -0.11 14.80 5.64
C ARG A 191 -1.31 13.93 5.29
N SER A 192 -2.39 14.08 6.04
CA SER A 192 -3.75 13.76 5.56
C SER A 192 -4.30 14.96 4.76
N ASN A 193 -5.29 14.70 3.88
CA ASN A 193 -5.80 15.72 2.98
C ASN A 193 -6.47 16.87 3.75
N LYS A 194 -5.94 18.10 3.62
CA LYS A 194 -6.39 19.31 4.34
C LYS A 194 -7.88 19.60 4.16
N GLY A 195 -8.46 19.30 2.99
CA GLY A 195 -9.88 19.57 2.69
C GLY A 195 -10.89 18.78 3.53
N PHE A 196 -10.40 17.91 4.41
CA PHE A 196 -11.21 17.10 5.30
C PHE A 196 -10.62 17.02 6.72
N ASN A 197 -9.59 17.83 7.01
CA ASN A 197 -9.05 18.01 8.35
C ASN A 197 -9.73 19.18 9.07
N GLY A 198 -10.75 19.79 8.45
CA GLY A 198 -11.58 20.82 9.05
C GLY A 198 -12.74 20.22 9.83
N ILE A 199 -12.48 19.83 11.06
CA ILE A 199 -13.26 20.28 12.21
C ILE A 199 -12.27 21.03 13.10
#